data_AF-A0A7Y5RGE6-F1
#
_entry.id   AF-A0A7Y5RGE6-F1
#
_cell.length_a   1.000
_cell.length_b   1.000
_cell.length_c   1.000
_cell.angle_alpha   90.00
_cell.angle_beta   90.00
_cell.angle_gamma   90.00
#
_symmetry.space_group_name_H-M   'P 1'
#
loop_
_entity.id
_entity.type
_entity.pdbx_description
1 polymer ?
#
loop_
_entity_poly.entity_id
_entity_poly.type
_entity_poly.pdbx_seq_one_letter_code
_entity_poly.pdbx_strand_id
1 'polypeptide(L)'
;HRNLKRFDAAAEDMRVGKLSGAVGSFGHLKPEHEERICASLGLQSASVSTQVLQRDRHAAYIATLAVIASTLDKIALDIRHLQRTEVREAEEFFSAKQKGSSAMPHKRNPITCENICGLARVIRGNAQVALENVALWHERDISHSSAERVILPDTTIALDYILDKTSNLIDKLLVYPHRMMKNLELTGGLVFSGQLLLDLAESGMLREDAYKLVQSHAMAAWASEGEGPTFKERIATDPEVSKRLTPEKIALAFTFERQLANVDTIFDRVLKEYA
;
A
#
# COMPACT_ATOMS: atom_id res chain seq x y z
N HIS A 1 7.95 -8.32 -2.64
CA HIS A 1 9.23 -8.64 -1.95
C HIS A 1 9.11 -8.74 -0.44
N ARG A 2 9.01 -7.64 0.33
CA ARG A 2 8.94 -7.74 1.81
C ARG A 2 7.85 -8.67 2.31
N ASN A 3 6.66 -8.59 1.71
CA ASN A 3 5.52 -9.45 2.07
C ASN A 3 5.72 -10.92 1.65
N LEU A 4 6.44 -11.19 0.56
CA LEU A 4 6.79 -12.56 0.17
C LEU A 4 7.75 -13.17 1.20
N LYS A 5 8.83 -12.47 1.56
CA LYS A 5 9.76 -12.91 2.62
C LYS A 5 9.05 -13.19 3.95
N ARG A 6 8.07 -12.34 4.31
CA ARG A 6 7.25 -12.55 5.52
C ARG A 6 6.35 -13.78 5.39
N PHE A 7 5.70 -13.95 4.24
CA PHE A 7 4.85 -15.11 3.96
C PHE A 7 5.65 -16.40 4.02
N ASP A 8 6.80 -16.47 3.35
CA ASP A 8 7.65 -17.66 3.33
C ASP A 8 8.09 -18.05 4.75
N ALA A 9 8.50 -17.06 5.56
CA ALA A 9 8.86 -17.30 6.95
C ALA A 9 7.67 -17.78 7.80
N ALA A 10 6.51 -17.16 7.66
CA ALA A 10 5.31 -17.52 8.43
C ALA A 10 4.73 -18.88 7.99
N ALA A 11 4.79 -19.20 6.70
CA ALA A 11 4.40 -20.49 6.16
C ALA A 11 5.33 -21.60 6.64
N GLU A 12 6.65 -21.36 6.67
CA GLU A 12 7.62 -22.32 7.19
C GLU A 12 7.45 -22.54 8.70
N ASP A 13 7.24 -21.47 9.48
CA ASP A 13 6.97 -21.59 10.92
C ASP A 13 5.69 -22.38 11.22
N MET A 14 4.69 -22.28 10.35
CA MET A 14 3.44 -23.04 10.46
C MET A 14 3.56 -24.49 9.94
N ARG A 15 4.63 -24.83 9.19
CA ARG A 15 4.84 -26.12 8.53
C ARG A 15 5.37 -27.20 9.50
N VAL A 16 4.65 -27.38 10.60
CA VAL A 16 5.01 -28.30 11.68
C VAL A 16 3.88 -29.28 12.00
N GLY A 17 4.24 -30.50 12.37
CA GLY A 17 3.33 -31.54 12.84
C GLY A 17 3.59 -31.92 14.30
N LYS A 18 2.62 -32.60 14.93
CA LYS A 18 2.77 -33.18 16.26
C LYS A 18 2.06 -34.52 16.40
N LEU A 19 2.72 -35.49 17.03
CA LEU A 19 2.24 -36.83 17.39
C LEU A 19 2.79 -37.26 18.76
N SER A 20 2.94 -36.30 19.68
CA SER A 20 3.53 -36.44 21.02
C SER A 20 2.59 -36.98 22.13
N GLY A 21 1.37 -37.39 21.76
CA GLY A 21 0.39 -37.96 22.68
C GLY A 21 -0.43 -36.94 23.49
N ALA A 22 -1.07 -37.43 24.57
CA ALA A 22 -2.12 -36.74 25.30
C ALA A 22 -1.70 -35.42 25.96
N VAL A 23 -0.44 -35.30 26.37
CA VAL A 23 0.11 -34.10 27.04
C VAL A 23 1.45 -33.66 26.45
N GLY A 24 1.88 -34.27 25.34
CA GLY A 24 3.16 -33.94 24.71
C GLY A 24 4.39 -34.69 25.22
N SER A 25 4.19 -35.70 26.07
CA SER A 25 5.27 -36.42 26.77
C SER A 25 5.77 -37.69 26.07
N PHE A 26 5.25 -38.04 24.90
CA PHE A 26 5.62 -39.28 24.19
C PHE A 26 5.34 -40.56 25.01
N GLY A 27 4.41 -40.53 25.96
CA GLY A 27 4.15 -41.65 26.88
C GLY A 27 3.69 -42.97 26.22
N HIS A 28 3.22 -42.93 24.97
CA HIS A 28 2.73 -44.09 24.22
C HIS A 28 3.30 -44.22 22.80
N LEU A 29 4.10 -43.24 22.36
CA LEU A 29 4.67 -43.17 21.02
C LEU A 29 6.10 -42.69 21.14
N LYS A 30 7.04 -43.31 20.42
CA LYS A 30 8.41 -42.82 20.39
C LYS A 30 8.54 -41.60 19.46
N PRO A 31 9.41 -40.62 19.77
CA PRO A 31 9.64 -39.44 18.92
C PRO A 31 9.95 -39.76 17.46
N GLU A 32 10.65 -40.85 17.17
CA GLU A 32 11.02 -41.25 15.80
C GLU A 32 9.79 -41.55 14.93
N HIS A 33 8.64 -41.90 15.53
CA HIS A 33 7.39 -42.06 14.79
C HIS A 33 6.84 -40.71 14.33
N GLU A 34 6.89 -39.68 15.18
CA GLU A 34 6.48 -38.32 14.82
C GLU A 34 7.38 -37.78 13.71
N GLU A 35 8.69 -37.92 13.85
CA GLU A 35 9.68 -37.47 12.85
C GLU A 35 9.44 -38.12 11.48
N ARG A 36 9.26 -39.45 11.45
CA ARG A 36 9.01 -40.18 10.20
C ARG A 36 7.69 -39.80 9.55
N ILE A 37 6.64 -39.61 10.35
CA ILE A 37 5.32 -39.21 9.83
C ILE A 37 5.37 -37.77 9.31
N CYS A 38 5.93 -36.83 10.06
CA CYS A 38 6.08 -35.44 9.64
C CYS A 38 6.92 -35.34 8.36
N ALA A 39 8.07 -36.04 8.30
CA ALA A 39 8.91 -36.07 7.11
C ALA A 39 8.17 -36.62 5.88
N SER A 40 7.34 -37.67 6.03
CA SER A 40 6.54 -38.22 4.94
C SER A 40 5.49 -37.25 4.40
N LEU A 41 5.07 -36.28 5.19
CA LEU A 41 4.11 -35.22 4.84
C LEU A 41 4.79 -33.91 4.44
N GLY A 42 6.14 -33.85 4.43
CA GLY A 42 6.89 -32.61 4.17
C GLY A 42 6.78 -31.57 5.29
N LEU A 43 6.52 -32.01 6.52
CA LEU A 43 6.43 -31.19 7.73
C LEU A 43 7.66 -31.39 8.61
N GLN A 44 8.00 -30.37 9.40
CA GLN A 44 8.92 -30.53 10.53
C GLN A 44 8.17 -31.09 11.74
N SER A 45 8.85 -31.80 12.64
CA SER A 45 8.28 -32.15 13.95
C SER A 45 8.42 -30.98 14.92
N ALA A 46 7.39 -30.72 15.71
CA ALA A 46 7.46 -29.68 16.74
C ALA A 46 8.44 -30.08 17.85
N SER A 47 9.50 -29.28 18.09
CA SER A 47 10.56 -29.59 19.07
C SER A 47 10.01 -29.87 20.47
N VAL A 48 8.98 -29.13 20.88
CA VAL A 48 8.19 -29.36 22.09
C VAL A 48 6.74 -29.06 21.74
N SER A 49 5.82 -29.88 22.25
CA SER A 49 4.39 -29.66 22.11
C SER A 49 3.68 -30.06 23.39
N THR A 50 2.45 -29.59 23.55
CA THR A 50 1.53 -30.08 24.58
C THR A 50 0.58 -31.09 23.95
N GLN A 51 -0.69 -31.14 24.35
CA GLN A 51 -1.70 -31.87 23.60
C GLN A 51 -1.95 -31.26 22.20
N VAL A 52 -1.49 -30.02 21.95
CA VAL A 52 -1.63 -29.30 20.68
C VAL A 52 -0.32 -28.69 20.19
N LEU A 53 -0.28 -28.29 18.91
CA LEU A 53 0.67 -27.28 18.44
C LEU A 53 0.39 -25.93 19.13
N GLN A 54 1.44 -25.17 19.41
CA GLN A 54 1.29 -23.84 20.01
C GLN A 54 0.68 -22.86 19.00
N ARG A 55 -0.26 -22.02 19.48
CA ARG A 55 -1.10 -21.16 18.63
C ARG A 55 -0.44 -19.86 18.21
N ASP A 56 0.71 -19.52 18.79
CA ASP A 56 1.56 -18.40 18.35
C ASP A 56 1.94 -18.53 16.87
N ARG A 57 2.22 -19.75 16.39
CA ARG A 57 2.46 -20.05 14.97
C ARG A 57 1.27 -19.65 14.08
N HIS A 58 0.06 -19.94 14.55
CA HIS A 58 -1.18 -19.65 13.82
C HIS A 58 -1.47 -18.15 13.82
N ALA A 59 -1.22 -17.48 14.95
CA ALA A 59 -1.32 -16.04 15.06
C ALA A 59 -0.32 -15.33 14.14
N ALA A 60 0.94 -15.76 14.11
CA ALA A 60 1.97 -15.21 13.24
C ALA A 60 1.63 -15.38 11.74
N TYR A 61 1.10 -16.56 11.37
CA TYR A 61 0.62 -16.84 10.02
C TYR A 61 -0.52 -15.90 9.61
N ILE A 62 -1.61 -15.86 10.37
CA ILE A 62 -2.78 -15.03 10.05
C ILE A 62 -2.44 -13.52 10.11
N ALA A 63 -1.61 -13.09 11.06
CA ALA A 63 -1.14 -11.71 11.12
C ALA A 63 -0.34 -11.33 9.86
N THR A 64 0.50 -12.24 9.36
CA THR A 64 1.21 -12.04 8.09
C THR A 64 0.24 -11.89 6.92
N LEU A 65 -0.79 -12.74 6.83
CA LEU A 65 -1.83 -12.62 5.81
C LEU A 65 -2.57 -11.27 5.90
N ALA A 66 -2.87 -10.80 7.10
CA ALA A 66 -3.49 -9.50 7.34
C ALA A 66 -2.58 -8.32 6.90
N VAL A 67 -1.26 -8.42 7.08
CA VAL A 67 -0.29 -7.43 6.58
C VAL A 67 -0.28 -7.40 5.05
N ILE A 68 -0.35 -8.56 4.40
CA ILE A 68 -0.46 -8.66 2.93
C ILE A 68 -1.75 -7.99 2.47
N ALA A 69 -2.89 -8.37 3.03
CA ALA A 69 -4.19 -7.79 2.69
C ALA A 69 -4.23 -6.26 2.89
N SER A 70 -3.59 -5.76 3.95
CA SER A 70 -3.49 -4.31 4.20
C SER A 70 -2.65 -3.58 3.15
N THR A 71 -1.67 -4.25 2.55
CA THR A 71 -0.91 -3.69 1.43
C THR A 71 -1.77 -3.62 0.16
N LEU A 72 -2.62 -4.63 -0.07
CA LEU A 72 -3.57 -4.64 -1.19
C LEU A 72 -4.67 -3.58 -1.00
N ASP A 73 -5.17 -3.41 0.22
CA ASP A 73 -6.11 -2.34 0.62
C ASP A 73 -5.53 -0.96 0.31
N LYS A 74 -4.25 -0.72 0.63
CA LYS A 74 -3.56 0.53 0.31
C LYS A 74 -3.54 0.79 -1.20
N ILE A 75 -3.15 -0.20 -2.00
CA ILE A 75 -3.12 -0.08 -3.47
C ILE A 75 -4.53 0.21 -4.03
N ALA A 76 -5.53 -0.53 -3.56
CA ALA A 76 -6.92 -0.35 -3.95
C ALA A 76 -7.45 1.04 -3.57
N LEU A 77 -7.11 1.53 -2.37
CA LEU A 77 -7.50 2.86 -1.91
C LEU A 77 -6.88 3.97 -2.78
N ASP A 78 -5.60 3.85 -3.12
CA ASP A 78 -4.93 4.81 -4.01
C ASP A 78 -5.61 4.87 -5.38
N ILE A 79 -5.92 3.72 -5.98
CA ILE A 79 -6.64 3.66 -7.27
C ILE A 79 -8.04 4.28 -7.16
N ARG A 80 -8.76 4.05 -6.06
CA ARG A 80 -10.05 4.71 -5.81
C ARG A 80 -9.91 6.23 -5.78
N HIS A 81 -8.85 6.76 -5.19
CA HIS A 81 -8.57 8.20 -5.19
C HIS A 81 -8.26 8.75 -6.58
N LEU A 82 -7.46 8.01 -7.37
CA LEU A 82 -7.10 8.38 -8.74
C LEU A 82 -8.30 8.32 -9.70
N GLN A 83 -9.28 7.46 -9.44
CA GLN A 83 -10.49 7.30 -10.27
C GLN A 83 -11.62 8.28 -9.92
N ARG A 84 -11.51 9.07 -8.84
CA ARG A 84 -12.52 10.10 -8.53
C ARG A 84 -12.75 11.04 -9.71
N THR A 85 -13.99 11.49 -9.89
CA THR A 85 -14.42 12.30 -11.05
C THR A 85 -13.59 13.58 -11.22
N GLU A 86 -13.16 14.18 -10.12
CA GLU A 86 -12.34 15.39 -10.10
C GLU A 86 -10.88 15.11 -10.51
N VAL A 87 -10.39 13.89 -10.24
CA VAL A 87 -9.00 13.47 -10.46
C VAL A 87 -8.84 12.80 -11.83
N ARG A 88 -9.42 11.61 -12.01
CA ARG A 88 -9.39 10.77 -13.23
C ARG A 88 -8.00 10.50 -13.81
N GLU A 89 -7.02 10.24 -12.96
CA GLU A 89 -5.65 9.92 -13.38
C GLU A 89 -5.48 8.44 -13.72
N ALA A 90 -6.29 7.58 -13.10
CA ALA A 90 -6.35 6.16 -13.41
C ALA A 90 -7.80 5.66 -13.32
N GLU A 91 -8.09 4.53 -13.94
CA GLU A 91 -9.41 3.91 -13.93
C GLU A 91 -9.31 2.39 -14.05
N GLU A 92 -10.06 1.66 -13.22
CA GLU A 92 -10.24 0.22 -13.40
C GLU A 92 -10.76 -0.07 -14.80
N PHE A 93 -10.23 -1.13 -15.42
CA PHE A 93 -10.72 -1.54 -16.73
C PHE A 93 -12.21 -1.86 -16.70
N PHE A 94 -12.97 -1.17 -17.55
CA PHE A 94 -14.40 -1.35 -17.70
C PHE A 94 -14.70 -1.97 -19.06
N SER A 95 -15.13 -3.23 -19.09
CA SER A 95 -15.43 -3.90 -20.36
C SER A 95 -16.70 -3.34 -21.00
N ALA A 96 -16.78 -3.35 -22.33
CA ALA A 96 -17.94 -2.84 -23.07
C ALA A 96 -19.28 -3.53 -22.71
N LYS A 97 -19.23 -4.75 -22.15
CA LYS A 97 -20.40 -5.52 -21.70
C LYS A 97 -20.77 -5.28 -20.23
N GLN A 98 -19.91 -4.60 -19.47
CA GLN A 98 -20.13 -4.34 -18.06
C GLN A 98 -21.15 -3.20 -17.89
N LYS A 99 -22.06 -3.35 -16.92
CA LYS A 99 -22.98 -2.26 -16.52
C LYS A 99 -22.46 -1.64 -15.24
N GLY A 100 -22.19 -0.34 -15.26
CA GLY A 100 -21.63 0.39 -14.11
C GLY A 100 -22.68 0.89 -13.12
N SER A 101 -23.93 1.05 -13.58
CA SER A 101 -25.13 1.32 -12.78
C SER A 101 -26.38 0.95 -13.59
N SER A 102 -27.46 0.58 -12.91
CA SER A 102 -28.77 0.32 -13.53
C SER A 102 -29.44 1.58 -14.08
N ALA A 103 -29.10 2.77 -13.55
CA ALA A 103 -29.76 4.03 -13.87
C ALA A 103 -28.84 5.09 -14.52
N MET A 104 -27.52 4.98 -14.36
CA MET A 104 -26.56 5.97 -14.86
C MET A 104 -25.53 5.34 -15.82
N PRO A 105 -25.75 5.44 -17.15
CA PRO A 105 -24.91 4.78 -18.16
C PRO A 105 -23.44 5.23 -18.17
N HIS A 106 -23.15 6.44 -17.69
CA HIS A 106 -21.79 6.99 -17.64
C HIS A 106 -21.00 6.57 -16.38
N LYS A 107 -21.64 5.91 -15.41
CA LYS A 107 -21.04 5.67 -14.08
C LYS A 107 -19.96 4.59 -14.16
N ARG A 108 -18.70 4.96 -13.90
CA ARG A 108 -17.56 4.04 -13.83
C ARG A 108 -16.99 4.03 -12.41
N ASN A 109 -17.35 3.01 -11.63
CA ASN A 109 -16.94 2.89 -10.23
C ASN A 109 -15.77 1.92 -10.07
N PRO A 110 -14.84 2.18 -9.14
CA PRO A 110 -13.75 1.28 -8.79
C PRO A 110 -14.24 0.14 -7.87
N ILE A 111 -15.20 -0.67 -8.35
CA ILE A 111 -15.86 -1.70 -7.53
C ILE A 111 -14.90 -2.81 -7.10
N THR A 112 -13.88 -3.09 -7.91
CA THR A 112 -12.90 -4.14 -7.58
C THR A 112 -12.04 -3.67 -6.42
N CYS A 113 -11.56 -2.43 -6.45
CA CYS A 113 -10.84 -1.81 -5.35
C CYS A 113 -11.71 -1.72 -4.08
N GLU A 114 -12.98 -1.32 -4.20
CA GLU A 114 -13.90 -1.28 -3.06
C GLU A 114 -14.09 -2.66 -2.42
N ASN A 115 -14.18 -3.71 -3.25
CA ASN A 115 -14.26 -5.09 -2.80
C ASN A 115 -12.97 -5.55 -2.10
N ILE A 116 -11.79 -5.25 -2.67
CA ILE A 116 -10.49 -5.54 -2.05
C ILE A 116 -10.40 -4.86 -0.66
N CYS A 117 -10.76 -3.57 -0.56
CA CYS A 117 -10.78 -2.83 0.70
C CYS A 117 -11.71 -3.49 1.74
N GLY A 118 -12.89 -3.97 1.29
CA GLY A 118 -13.85 -4.65 2.15
C GLY A 118 -13.31 -5.95 2.73
N LEU A 119 -12.78 -6.83 1.88
CA LEU A 119 -12.23 -8.13 2.29
C LEU A 119 -10.96 -7.98 3.15
N ALA A 120 -10.13 -6.98 2.87
CA ALA A 120 -8.95 -6.70 3.70
C ALA A 120 -9.33 -6.35 5.15
N ARG A 121 -10.48 -5.71 5.39
CA ARG A 121 -10.99 -5.46 6.75
C ARG A 121 -11.35 -6.76 7.48
N VAL A 122 -11.97 -7.70 6.79
CA VAL A 122 -12.35 -9.02 7.34
C VAL A 122 -11.09 -9.80 7.72
N ILE A 123 -10.11 -9.88 6.81
CA ILE A 123 -8.82 -10.57 7.05
C ILE A 123 -8.11 -9.97 8.27
N ARG A 124 -8.11 -8.63 8.43
CA ARG A 124 -7.55 -7.99 9.64
C ARG A 124 -8.31 -8.35 10.91
N GLY A 125 -9.64 -8.44 10.86
CA GLY A 125 -10.45 -8.90 12.00
C GLY A 125 -10.10 -10.32 12.42
N ASN A 126 -9.89 -11.21 11.46
CA ASN A 126 -9.48 -12.59 11.73
C ASN A 126 -8.12 -12.71 12.42
N ALA A 127 -7.20 -11.75 12.20
CA ALA A 127 -5.92 -11.73 12.90
C ALA A 127 -6.06 -11.46 14.40
N GLN A 128 -7.03 -10.64 14.82
CA GLN A 128 -7.33 -10.45 16.24
C GLN A 128 -7.78 -11.76 16.90
N VAL A 129 -8.68 -12.50 16.24
CA VAL A 129 -9.14 -13.81 16.73
C VAL A 129 -7.97 -14.79 16.83
N ALA A 130 -7.06 -14.80 15.85
CA ALA A 130 -5.88 -15.66 15.89
C ALA A 130 -4.95 -15.34 17.08
N LEU A 131 -4.78 -14.06 17.43
CA LEU A 131 -4.03 -13.63 18.61
C LEU A 131 -4.70 -14.07 19.91
N GLU A 132 -6.03 -13.97 19.99
CA GLU A 132 -6.80 -14.41 21.16
C GLU A 132 -6.75 -15.93 21.38
N ASN A 133 -6.50 -16.72 20.32
CA ASN A 133 -6.32 -18.18 20.42
C ASN A 133 -4.99 -18.62 21.05
N VAL A 134 -4.04 -17.71 21.32
CA VAL A 134 -2.69 -18.08 21.81
C VAL A 134 -2.70 -18.56 23.26
N ALA A 135 -3.45 -17.88 24.13
CA ALA A 135 -3.42 -18.11 25.58
C ALA A 135 -4.30 -19.28 26.03
N LEU A 136 -4.00 -20.49 25.54
CA LEU A 136 -4.70 -21.71 25.93
C LEU A 136 -4.34 -22.15 27.35
N TRP A 137 -5.26 -22.87 28.01
CA TRP A 137 -5.08 -23.31 29.39
C TRP A 137 -4.28 -24.62 29.46
N HIS A 138 -3.18 -24.59 30.23
CA HIS A 138 -2.32 -25.75 30.51
C HIS A 138 -1.89 -26.51 29.23
N GLU A 139 -2.11 -27.82 29.16
CA GLU A 139 -1.73 -28.64 28.01
C GLU A 139 -2.64 -28.42 26.79
N ARG A 140 -3.88 -27.98 27.00
CA ARG A 140 -4.79 -27.35 26.02
C ARG A 140 -6.18 -27.16 26.61
N ASP A 141 -6.89 -26.18 26.09
CA ASP A 141 -8.34 -26.23 25.88
C ASP A 141 -8.65 -26.29 24.37
N ILE A 142 -9.93 -26.36 24.01
CA ILE A 142 -10.36 -26.55 22.61
C ILE A 142 -10.96 -25.28 21.97
N SER A 143 -10.95 -24.15 22.67
CA SER A 143 -11.60 -22.90 22.23
C SER A 143 -11.11 -22.43 20.85
N HIS A 144 -9.80 -22.55 20.59
CA HIS A 144 -9.19 -22.22 19.30
C HIS A 144 -9.85 -22.97 18.13
N SER A 145 -10.38 -24.18 18.36
CA SER A 145 -10.80 -25.08 17.29
C SER A 145 -12.07 -24.59 16.58
N SER A 146 -13.03 -24.01 17.31
CA SER A 146 -14.23 -23.44 16.68
C SER A 146 -13.91 -22.15 15.93
N ALA A 147 -13.04 -21.32 16.48
CA ALA A 147 -12.55 -20.10 15.83
C ALA A 147 -11.75 -20.42 14.55
N GLU A 148 -10.80 -21.35 14.62
CA GLU A 148 -9.94 -21.77 13.50
C GLU A 148 -10.73 -22.37 12.33
N ARG A 149 -11.88 -23.00 12.59
CA ARG A 149 -12.80 -23.48 11.53
C ARG A 149 -13.36 -22.36 10.67
N VAL A 150 -13.42 -21.14 11.19
CA VAL A 150 -13.87 -19.95 10.47
C VAL A 150 -12.66 -19.21 9.92
N ILE A 151 -11.74 -18.80 10.81
CA ILE A 151 -10.71 -17.84 10.41
C ILE A 151 -9.66 -18.42 9.47
N LEU A 152 -9.31 -19.71 9.54
CA LEU A 152 -8.29 -20.29 8.66
C LEU A 152 -8.77 -20.37 7.20
N PRO A 153 -9.91 -21.01 6.88
CA PRO A 153 -10.41 -21.04 5.51
C PRO A 153 -10.80 -19.65 5.01
N ASP A 154 -11.53 -18.85 5.80
CA ASP A 154 -12.00 -17.54 5.35
C ASP A 154 -10.85 -16.61 5.02
N THR A 155 -9.79 -16.59 5.85
CA THR A 155 -8.62 -15.74 5.61
C THR A 155 -7.83 -16.17 4.39
N THR A 156 -7.58 -17.47 4.23
CA THR A 156 -6.76 -17.97 3.10
C THR A 156 -7.50 -17.83 1.78
N ILE A 157 -8.79 -18.19 1.72
CA ILE A 157 -9.63 -18.03 0.53
C ILE A 157 -9.80 -16.55 0.17
N ALA A 158 -10.12 -15.69 1.14
CA ALA A 158 -10.30 -14.27 0.86
C ALA A 158 -9.00 -13.63 0.38
N LEU A 159 -7.85 -13.97 0.98
CA LEU A 159 -6.55 -13.43 0.57
C LEU A 159 -6.19 -13.85 -0.85
N ASP A 160 -6.34 -15.13 -1.18
CA ASP A 160 -6.09 -15.66 -2.53
C ASP A 160 -6.94 -14.91 -3.57
N TYR A 161 -8.24 -14.77 -3.29
CA TYR A 161 -9.15 -14.05 -4.16
C TYR A 161 -8.75 -12.57 -4.36
N ILE A 162 -8.39 -11.84 -3.30
CA ILE A 162 -7.99 -10.43 -3.47
C ILE A 162 -6.59 -10.27 -4.09
N LEU A 163 -5.70 -11.26 -3.96
CA LEU A 163 -4.42 -11.27 -4.68
C LEU A 163 -4.66 -11.38 -6.19
N ASP A 164 -5.46 -12.35 -6.63
CA ASP A 164 -5.82 -12.51 -8.04
C ASP A 164 -6.54 -11.27 -8.60
N LYS A 165 -7.51 -10.72 -7.84
CA LYS A 165 -8.19 -9.47 -8.21
C LYS A 165 -7.22 -8.31 -8.34
N THR A 166 -6.29 -8.15 -7.40
CA THR A 166 -5.32 -7.05 -7.44
C THR A 166 -4.36 -7.21 -8.62
N SER A 167 -3.91 -8.44 -8.91
CA SER A 167 -3.05 -8.72 -10.07
C SER A 167 -3.74 -8.32 -11.38
N ASN A 168 -4.97 -8.80 -11.58
CA ASN A 168 -5.77 -8.47 -12.77
C ASN A 168 -6.11 -6.98 -12.88
N LEU A 169 -6.36 -6.32 -11.75
CA LEU A 169 -6.60 -4.88 -11.67
C LEU A 169 -5.39 -4.09 -12.15
N ILE A 170 -4.19 -4.41 -11.65
CA ILE A 170 -2.96 -3.71 -12.03
C ILE A 170 -2.59 -3.97 -13.49
N ASP A 171 -2.71 -5.21 -13.95
CA ASP A 171 -2.43 -5.60 -15.34
C ASP A 171 -3.24 -4.80 -16.37
N LYS A 172 -4.50 -4.47 -16.04
CA LYS A 172 -5.44 -3.82 -16.95
C LYS A 172 -5.72 -2.36 -16.62
N LEU A 173 -5.04 -1.80 -15.61
CA LEU A 173 -5.32 -0.46 -15.13
C LEU A 173 -5.13 0.57 -16.26
N LEU A 174 -6.17 1.38 -16.52
CA LEU A 174 -6.06 2.47 -17.47
C LEU A 174 -5.41 3.66 -16.78
N VAL A 175 -4.34 4.21 -17.36
CA VAL A 175 -3.62 5.38 -16.85
C VAL A 175 -3.76 6.52 -17.85
N TYR A 176 -3.97 7.74 -17.34
CA TYR A 176 -4.21 8.93 -18.16
C TYR A 176 -3.14 10.01 -17.95
N PRO A 177 -1.94 9.89 -18.56
CA PRO A 177 -0.85 10.86 -18.38
C PRO A 177 -1.23 12.31 -18.69
N HIS A 178 -2.03 12.54 -19.74
CA HIS A 178 -2.52 13.88 -20.07
C HIS A 178 -3.39 14.48 -18.95
N ARG A 179 -4.19 13.65 -18.26
CA ARG A 179 -5.00 14.11 -17.13
C ARG A 179 -4.13 14.38 -15.90
N MET A 180 -3.12 13.55 -15.64
CA MET A 180 -2.12 13.80 -14.59
C MET A 180 -1.42 15.15 -14.79
N MET A 181 -0.96 15.43 -16.02
CA MET A 181 -0.35 16.72 -16.35
C MET A 181 -1.30 17.89 -16.13
N LYS A 182 -2.54 17.78 -16.62
CA LYS A 182 -3.56 18.81 -16.38
C LYS A 182 -3.81 19.04 -14.88
N ASN A 183 -3.82 17.97 -14.07
CA ASN A 183 -4.04 18.07 -12.63
C ASN A 183 -2.87 18.77 -11.91
N LEU A 184 -1.63 18.54 -12.35
CA LEU A 184 -0.45 19.26 -11.84
C LEU A 184 -0.54 20.77 -12.11
N GLU A 185 -1.12 21.15 -13.25
CA GLU A 185 -1.29 22.55 -13.66
C GLU A 185 -2.47 23.26 -12.96
N LEU A 186 -3.40 22.52 -12.32
CA LEU A 186 -4.62 23.09 -11.71
C LEU A 186 -4.35 24.22 -10.71
N THR A 187 -3.19 24.21 -10.06
CA THR A 187 -2.83 25.20 -9.05
C THR A 187 -2.06 26.39 -9.62
N GLY A 188 -1.99 26.54 -10.95
CA GLY A 188 -1.32 27.69 -11.59
C GLY A 188 0.17 27.81 -11.25
N GLY A 189 0.83 26.67 -10.98
CA GLY A 189 2.26 26.61 -10.65
C GLY A 189 2.60 26.70 -9.16
N LEU A 190 1.62 26.72 -8.25
CA LEU A 190 1.88 26.79 -6.80
C LEU A 190 2.73 25.62 -6.27
N VAL A 191 2.66 24.46 -6.92
CA VAL A 191 3.50 23.28 -6.59
C VAL A 191 5.00 23.58 -6.66
N PHE A 192 5.42 24.61 -7.39
CA PHE A 192 6.82 25.02 -7.55
C PHE A 192 7.29 26.05 -6.52
N SER A 193 6.40 26.55 -5.66
CA SER A 193 6.70 27.60 -4.66
C SER A 193 7.90 27.26 -3.77
N GLY A 194 8.01 26.01 -3.32
CA GLY A 194 9.15 25.55 -2.52
C GLY A 194 10.48 25.62 -3.27
N GLN A 195 10.50 25.27 -4.56
CA GLN A 195 11.71 25.34 -5.38
C GLN A 195 12.13 26.79 -5.62
N LEU A 196 11.17 27.66 -5.96
CA LEU A 196 11.44 29.08 -6.18
C LEU A 196 12.02 29.75 -4.92
N LEU A 197 11.51 29.40 -3.73
CA LEU A 197 12.03 29.90 -2.46
C LEU A 197 13.52 29.56 -2.31
N LEU A 198 13.90 28.31 -2.62
CA LEU A 198 15.29 27.87 -2.56
C LEU A 198 16.16 28.62 -3.57
N ASP A 199 15.68 28.77 -4.82
CA ASP A 199 16.41 29.50 -5.87
C ASP A 199 16.65 30.98 -5.47
N LEU A 200 15.67 31.63 -4.84
CA LEU A 200 15.80 32.99 -4.31
C LEU A 200 16.79 33.07 -3.14
N ALA A 201 16.77 32.11 -2.22
CA ALA A 201 17.73 32.04 -1.13
C ALA A 201 19.17 31.84 -1.65
N GLU A 202 19.36 30.95 -2.62
CA GLU A 202 20.65 30.71 -3.28
C GLU A 202 21.17 31.93 -4.04
N SER A 203 20.28 32.81 -4.52
CA SER A 203 20.65 34.10 -5.12
C SER A 203 21.11 35.18 -4.11
N GLY A 204 21.15 34.84 -2.81
CA GLY A 204 21.58 35.73 -1.74
C GLY A 204 20.45 36.52 -1.06
N MET A 205 19.18 36.13 -1.25
CA MET A 205 18.07 36.66 -0.44
C MET A 205 18.04 35.95 0.92
N LEU A 206 17.75 36.68 2.01
CA LEU A 206 17.48 36.03 3.30
C LEU A 206 16.27 35.11 3.16
N ARG A 207 16.36 33.89 3.69
CA ARG A 207 15.31 32.88 3.55
C ARG A 207 13.95 33.35 4.07
N GLU A 208 13.92 34.14 5.14
CA GLU A 208 12.69 34.71 5.67
C GLU A 208 12.02 35.69 4.70
N ASP A 209 12.82 36.50 4.01
CA ASP A 209 12.33 37.45 3.02
C ASP A 209 11.85 36.70 1.76
N ALA A 210 12.58 35.68 1.32
CA ALA A 210 12.17 34.80 0.22
C ALA A 210 10.84 34.09 0.55
N TYR A 211 10.70 33.61 1.78
CA TYR A 211 9.46 33.00 2.24
C TYR A 211 8.29 33.98 2.20
N LYS A 212 8.44 35.19 2.75
CA LYS A 212 7.39 36.23 2.74
C LYS A 212 6.97 36.60 1.31
N LEU A 213 7.94 36.77 0.42
CA LEU A 213 7.71 37.13 -0.99
C LEU A 213 6.98 36.00 -1.74
N VAL A 214 7.45 34.77 -1.62
CA VAL A 214 6.80 33.61 -2.27
C VAL A 214 5.41 33.38 -1.69
N GLN A 215 5.25 33.48 -0.38
CA GLN A 215 3.96 33.29 0.29
C GLN A 215 2.93 34.33 -0.14
N SER A 216 3.30 35.61 -0.25
CA SER A 216 2.36 36.66 -0.66
C SER A 216 1.81 36.41 -2.06
N HIS A 217 2.68 36.05 -3.02
CA HIS A 217 2.28 35.70 -4.38
C HIS A 217 1.47 34.41 -4.44
N ALA A 218 1.85 33.40 -3.65
CA ALA A 218 1.13 32.14 -3.59
C ALA A 218 -0.30 32.33 -3.04
N MET A 219 -0.46 33.11 -1.98
CA MET A 219 -1.78 33.42 -1.40
C MET A 219 -2.61 34.29 -2.33
N ALA A 220 -2.01 35.24 -3.03
CA ALA A 220 -2.73 36.06 -4.01
C ALA A 220 -3.19 35.24 -5.23
N ALA A 221 -2.39 34.28 -5.70
CA ALA A 221 -2.80 33.35 -6.75
C ALA A 221 -3.94 32.45 -6.26
N TRP A 222 -3.83 31.91 -5.04
CA TRP A 222 -4.87 31.05 -4.46
C TRP A 222 -6.20 31.78 -4.27
N ALA A 223 -6.18 32.99 -3.70
CA ALA A 223 -7.37 33.80 -3.43
C ALA A 223 -8.08 34.28 -4.71
N SER A 224 -7.43 34.20 -5.87
CA SER A 224 -8.06 34.55 -7.14
C SER A 224 -8.98 33.46 -7.69
N GLU A 225 -8.97 32.26 -7.10
CA GLU A 225 -9.79 31.11 -7.53
C GLU A 225 -9.69 30.79 -9.05
N GLY A 226 -8.56 31.15 -9.68
CA GLY A 226 -8.32 30.97 -11.10
C GLY A 226 -8.81 32.10 -12.01
N GLU A 227 -9.39 33.17 -11.45
CA GLU A 227 -9.87 34.35 -12.18
C GLU A 227 -8.80 35.44 -12.36
N GLY A 228 -7.62 35.27 -11.75
CA GLY A 228 -6.50 36.23 -11.81
C GLY A 228 -5.19 35.60 -12.32
N PRO A 229 -4.10 36.40 -12.34
CA PRO A 229 -2.79 35.90 -12.75
C PRO A 229 -2.36 34.71 -11.89
N THR A 230 -1.87 33.67 -12.57
CA THR A 230 -1.31 32.46 -11.95
C THR A 230 -0.10 32.80 -11.08
N PHE A 231 0.29 31.87 -10.19
CA PHE A 231 1.50 32.06 -9.39
C PHE A 231 2.73 32.27 -10.29
N LYS A 232 2.84 31.51 -11.37
CA LYS A 232 3.93 31.66 -12.36
C LYS A 232 3.97 33.05 -12.98
N GLU A 233 2.84 33.59 -13.43
CA GLU A 233 2.76 34.93 -14.04
C GLU A 233 3.09 36.02 -13.03
N ARG A 234 2.59 35.92 -11.79
CA ARG A 234 2.89 36.86 -10.71
C ARG A 234 4.39 36.96 -10.46
N ILE A 235 5.05 35.81 -10.30
CA ILE A 235 6.50 35.71 -10.08
C ILE A 235 7.29 36.28 -11.26
N ALA A 236 6.87 36.00 -12.50
CA ALA A 236 7.54 36.50 -13.69
C ALA A 236 7.51 38.03 -13.82
N THR A 237 6.52 38.68 -13.21
CA THR A 237 6.37 40.15 -13.22
C THR A 237 6.91 40.84 -11.97
N ASP A 238 7.35 40.09 -10.96
CA ASP A 238 7.82 40.67 -9.70
C ASP A 238 9.24 41.26 -9.84
N PRO A 239 9.44 42.56 -9.53
CA PRO A 239 10.75 43.21 -9.66
C PRO A 239 11.82 42.65 -8.72
N GLU A 240 11.46 42.22 -7.50
CA GLU A 240 12.42 41.68 -6.53
C GLU A 240 12.89 40.29 -6.93
N VAL A 241 12.03 39.48 -7.55
CA VAL A 241 12.42 38.22 -8.20
C VAL A 241 13.33 38.49 -9.40
N SER A 242 12.91 39.36 -10.31
CA SER A 242 13.62 39.65 -11.57
C SER A 242 15.00 40.27 -11.36
N LYS A 243 15.20 40.99 -10.24
CA LYS A 243 16.50 41.54 -9.82
C LYS A 243 17.52 40.44 -9.46
N ARG A 244 17.06 39.23 -9.15
CA ARG A 244 17.89 38.16 -8.57
C ARG A 244 17.99 36.91 -9.43
N LEU A 245 16.91 36.58 -10.13
CA LEU A 245 16.83 35.41 -11.00
C LEU A 245 16.68 35.86 -12.45
N THR A 246 17.45 35.25 -13.34
CA THR A 246 17.28 35.46 -14.78
C THR A 246 15.97 34.81 -15.26
N PRO A 247 15.41 35.23 -16.41
CA PRO A 247 14.22 34.60 -16.98
C PRO A 247 14.36 33.07 -17.14
N GLU A 248 15.56 32.59 -17.48
CA GLU A 248 15.86 31.16 -17.63
C GLU A 248 15.82 30.45 -16.27
N LYS A 249 16.38 31.05 -15.21
CA LYS A 249 16.31 30.49 -13.86
C LYS A 249 14.89 30.46 -13.33
N ILE A 250 14.11 31.52 -13.59
CA ILE A 250 12.68 31.55 -13.25
C ILE A 250 11.97 30.43 -14.02
N ALA A 251 12.16 30.30 -15.32
CA ALA A 251 11.53 29.23 -16.10
C ALA A 251 11.87 27.83 -15.56
N LEU A 252 13.15 27.58 -15.23
CA LEU A 252 13.62 26.32 -14.66
C LEU A 252 12.94 25.98 -13.32
N ALA A 253 12.68 26.97 -12.47
CA ALA A 253 11.99 26.79 -11.20
C ALA A 253 10.58 26.19 -11.36
N PHE A 254 9.95 26.41 -12.52
CA PHE A 254 8.62 25.92 -12.88
C PHE A 254 8.65 24.68 -13.81
N THR A 255 9.74 23.91 -13.77
CA THR A 255 9.87 22.61 -14.47
C THR A 255 9.87 21.46 -13.47
N PHE A 256 9.65 20.24 -13.97
CA PHE A 256 9.72 19.00 -13.18
C PHE A 256 11.11 18.35 -13.19
N GLU A 257 12.09 18.94 -13.87
CA GLU A 257 13.41 18.33 -14.10
C GLU A 257 14.07 17.93 -12.78
N ARG A 258 14.06 18.84 -11.79
CA ARG A 258 14.65 18.59 -10.47
C ARG A 258 13.92 17.49 -9.69
N GLN A 259 12.60 17.46 -9.76
CA GLN A 259 11.76 16.48 -9.06
C GLN A 259 11.89 15.08 -9.68
N LEU A 260 12.16 15.00 -10.99
CA LEU A 260 12.29 13.75 -11.73
C LEU A 260 13.73 13.25 -11.85
N ALA A 261 14.73 14.07 -11.49
CA ALA A 261 16.16 13.78 -11.66
C ALA A 261 16.64 12.44 -11.04
N ASN A 262 15.96 11.96 -10.00
CA ASN A 262 16.35 10.75 -9.28
C ASN A 262 15.45 9.54 -9.57
N VAL A 263 14.52 9.62 -10.52
CA VAL A 263 13.58 8.52 -10.84
C VAL A 263 14.35 7.26 -11.24
N ASP A 264 15.32 7.35 -12.15
CA ASP A 264 16.09 6.19 -12.60
C ASP A 264 16.86 5.51 -11.45
N THR A 265 17.42 6.31 -10.53
CA THR A 265 18.11 5.77 -9.34
C THR A 265 17.15 5.00 -8.42
N ILE A 266 15.89 5.43 -8.32
CA ILE A 266 14.86 4.73 -7.55
C ILE A 266 14.47 3.43 -8.25
N PHE A 267 14.26 3.46 -9.57
CA PHE A 267 13.96 2.27 -10.37
C PHE A 267 15.07 1.24 -10.27
N ASP A 268 16.34 1.65 -10.37
CA ASP A 268 17.50 0.78 -10.18
C ASP A 268 17.48 0.08 -8.81
N ARG A 269 17.17 0.80 -7.73
CA ARG A 269 17.12 0.21 -6.38
C ARG A 269 16.01 -0.83 -6.24
N VAL A 270 14.86 -0.56 -6.85
CA VAL A 270 13.71 -1.47 -6.78
C VAL A 270 13.97 -2.67 -7.70
N LEU A 271 14.25 -2.44 -8.98
CA LEU A 271 14.35 -3.47 -10.00
C LEU A 271 15.62 -4.32 -9.94
N LYS A 272 16.74 -3.85 -9.34
CA LYS A 272 17.91 -4.70 -9.10
C LYS A 272 17.62 -5.89 -8.18
N GLU A 273 16.60 -5.81 -7.32
CA GLU A 273 16.16 -6.97 -6.53
C GLU A 273 15.44 -8.05 -7.39
N TYR A 274 15.27 -7.84 -8.70
CA TYR A 274 14.53 -8.70 -9.63
C TYR A 274 15.36 -9.24 -10.81
N ALA A 275 16.62 -8.80 -10.97
CA ALA A 275 17.58 -9.33 -11.97
C ALA A 275 18.46 -10.40 -11.34
#